data_AF-A0A526YKA9-F1
#
_entry.id   AF-A0A526YKA9-F1
#
_cell.length_a   1.000
_cell.length_b   1.000
_cell.length_c   1.000
_cell.angle_alpha   90.00
_cell.angle_beta   90.00
_cell.angle_gamma   90.00
#
_symmetry.space_group_name_H-M   'P 1'
#
loop_
_entity.id
_entity.type
_entity.pdbx_description
1 polymer ?
#
loop_
_entity_poly.entity_id
_entity_poly.type
_entity_poly.pdbx_seq_one_letter_code
_entity_poly.pdbx_strand_id
1 'polypeptide(L)'
;MNRSPFFADLLNTIADRGRMMLNLVRGDEPVSADSLARLCVRLLSSQGEASGVAYAREILDRWRTLGADGRLAFLHVLRDRFGTDHA
;
A
#
# COMPACT_ATOMS: atom_id res chain seq x y z
N MET A 1 -16.06 19.12 -28.13
CA MET A 1 -15.32 17.97 -27.55
C MET A 1 -14.26 18.50 -26.58
N ASN A 2 -14.49 18.33 -25.28
CA ASN A 2 -13.77 19.04 -24.22
C ASN A 2 -12.46 18.31 -23.82
N ARG A 3 -11.29 18.92 -24.07
CA ARG A 3 -9.93 18.34 -23.92
C ARG A 3 -9.40 18.29 -22.46
N SER A 4 -10.28 18.48 -21.47
CA SER A 4 -9.90 18.62 -20.05
C SER A 4 -9.58 17.32 -19.28
N PRO A 5 -10.27 16.17 -19.49
CA PRO A 5 -10.03 14.99 -18.65
C PRO A 5 -8.70 14.28 -18.92
N PHE A 6 -8.22 14.28 -20.18
CA PHE A 6 -6.92 13.68 -20.53
C PHE A 6 -5.74 14.38 -19.86
N PHE A 7 -5.82 15.71 -19.70
CA PHE A 7 -4.75 16.48 -19.08
C PHE A 7 -4.71 16.29 -17.56
N ALA A 8 -5.88 16.14 -16.93
CA ALA A 8 -5.98 15.80 -15.52
C ALA A 8 -5.41 14.40 -15.22
N ASP A 9 -5.69 13.43 -16.07
CA ASP A 9 -5.20 12.05 -15.92
C ASP A 9 -3.67 11.94 -16.15
N LEU A 10 -3.15 12.75 -17.07
CA LEU A 10 -1.71 12.90 -17.30
C LEU A 10 -1.01 13.52 -16.08
N LEU A 11 -1.59 14.55 -15.46
CA LEU A 11 -1.07 15.16 -14.23
C LEU A 11 -1.11 14.21 -13.04
N ASN A 12 -2.16 13.39 -12.90
CA ASN A 12 -2.24 12.34 -11.88
C ASN A 12 -1.13 11.30 -12.05
N THR A 13 -0.93 10.82 -13.28
CA THR A 13 0.10 9.82 -13.60
C THR A 13 1.52 10.35 -13.31
N ILE A 14 1.75 11.65 -13.52
CA ILE A 14 3.04 12.30 -13.23
C ILE A 14 3.23 12.47 -11.72
N ALA A 15 2.19 12.89 -10.98
CA ALA A 15 2.23 12.99 -9.52
C ALA A 15 2.47 11.64 -8.83
N ASP A 16 1.93 10.55 -9.39
CA ASP A 16 2.19 9.18 -8.91
C ASP A 16 3.63 8.73 -9.15
N ARG A 17 4.23 9.10 -10.29
CA ARG A 17 5.68 8.92 -10.54
C ARG A 17 6.54 9.70 -9.54
N GLY A 18 6.09 10.89 -9.11
CA GLY A 18 6.74 11.66 -8.05
C GLY A 18 6.67 11.01 -6.67
N ARG A 19 5.53 10.42 -6.29
CA ARG A 19 5.39 9.68 -5.03
C ARG A 19 6.13 8.34 -5.01
N MET A 20 6.20 7.66 -6.14
CA MET A 20 7.04 6.46 -6.28
C MET A 20 8.53 6.79 -6.14
N MET A 21 8.97 7.98 -6.57
CA MET A 21 10.32 8.47 -6.29
C MET A 21 10.53 8.94 -4.84
N LEU A 22 9.51 9.43 -4.12
CA LEU A 22 9.60 9.69 -2.67
C LEU A 22 9.60 8.40 -1.83
N ASN A 23 8.93 7.33 -2.26
CA ASN A 23 9.09 5.99 -1.68
C ASN A 23 10.52 5.43 -1.87
N LEU A 24 11.29 5.96 -2.85
CA LEU A 24 12.73 5.70 -3.02
C LEU A 24 13.59 6.35 -1.90
N VAL A 25 13.02 7.26 -1.09
CA VAL A 25 13.60 7.81 0.16
C VAL A 25 13.28 6.92 1.37
N ARG A 26 12.87 5.66 1.13
CA ARG A 26 13.42 4.51 1.85
C ARG A 26 13.24 4.62 3.37
N GLY A 27 12.03 4.28 3.83
CA GLY A 27 11.91 3.75 5.18
C GLY A 27 12.72 2.46 5.24
N ASP A 28 13.86 2.50 5.94
CA ASP A 28 14.81 1.40 6.20
C ASP A 28 14.21 0.32 7.13
N GLU A 29 12.87 0.20 7.13
CA GLU A 29 12.14 -0.63 8.07
C GLU A 29 12.18 -2.09 7.60
N PRO A 30 12.71 -3.00 8.43
CA PRO A 30 12.75 -4.42 8.10
C PRO A 30 11.35 -4.96 7.77
N VAL A 31 11.28 -5.75 6.70
CA VAL A 31 10.04 -6.41 6.31
C VAL A 31 9.61 -7.36 7.42
N SER A 32 8.49 -7.02 8.06
CA SER A 32 7.91 -7.74 9.19
C SER A 32 6.39 -7.72 9.09
N ALA A 33 5.73 -8.64 9.81
CA ALA A 33 4.27 -8.71 9.90
C ALA A 33 3.64 -7.35 10.28
N ASP A 34 4.23 -6.63 11.23
CA ASP A 34 3.72 -5.34 11.67
C ASP A 34 3.95 -4.22 10.63
N SER A 35 5.05 -4.27 9.88
CA SER A 35 5.28 -3.34 8.75
C SER A 35 4.27 -3.52 7.62
N LEU A 36 3.87 -4.76 7.31
CA LEU A 36 2.79 -5.03 6.34
C LEU A 36 1.44 -4.58 6.91
N ALA A 37 1.18 -4.79 8.20
CA ALA A 37 -0.06 -4.35 8.83
C ALA A 37 -0.23 -2.82 8.74
N ARG A 38 0.83 -2.04 8.96
CA ARG A 38 0.80 -0.58 8.72
C ARG A 38 0.43 -0.23 7.29
N LEU A 39 0.93 -0.97 6.29
CA LEU A 39 0.55 -0.76 4.90
C LEU A 39 -0.92 -1.11 4.63
N CYS A 40 -1.46 -2.18 5.24
CA CYS A 40 -2.88 -2.51 5.13
C CYS A 40 -3.77 -1.40 5.72
N VAL A 41 -3.38 -0.81 6.86
CA VAL A 41 -4.10 0.37 7.41
C VAL A 41 -4.07 1.53 6.42
N ARG A 42 -2.91 1.82 5.80
CA ARG A 42 -2.80 2.87 4.77
C ARG A 42 -3.61 2.58 3.51
N LEU A 43 -3.70 1.31 3.11
CA LEU A 43 -4.52 0.88 1.98
C LEU A 43 -6.01 1.13 2.26
N LEU A 44 -6.51 0.64 3.40
CA LEU A 44 -7.93 0.76 3.79
C LEU A 44 -8.37 2.22 4.01
N SER A 45 -7.45 3.09 4.44
CA SER A 45 -7.74 4.51 4.64
C SER A 45 -7.47 5.39 3.42
N SER A 46 -6.92 4.83 2.33
CA SER A 46 -6.57 5.61 1.14
C SER A 46 -7.79 6.19 0.42
N GLN A 47 -7.69 7.44 -0.03
CA GLN A 47 -8.79 8.20 -0.65
C GLN A 47 -8.60 8.40 -2.17
N GLY A 48 -7.88 7.51 -2.85
CA GLY A 48 -7.67 7.60 -4.30
C GLY A 48 -7.06 6.35 -4.91
N GLU A 49 -7.51 6.00 -6.11
CA GLU A 49 -7.22 4.74 -6.79
C GLU A 49 -5.72 4.52 -6.98
N ALA A 50 -4.99 5.53 -7.43
CA ALA A 50 -3.55 5.44 -7.62
C ALA A 50 -2.78 5.14 -6.32
N SER A 51 -3.18 5.78 -5.21
CA SER A 51 -2.55 5.56 -3.91
C SER A 51 -2.89 4.17 -3.36
N GLY A 52 -4.14 3.74 -3.53
CA GLY A 52 -4.59 2.39 -3.15
C GLY A 52 -3.83 1.30 -3.92
N VAL A 53 -3.69 1.46 -5.24
CA VAL A 53 -2.91 0.55 -6.10
C VAL A 53 -1.44 0.51 -5.70
N ALA A 54 -0.85 1.66 -5.37
CA ALA A 54 0.53 1.72 -4.89
C ALA A 54 0.72 0.98 -3.55
N TYR A 55 -0.17 1.17 -2.57
CA TYR A 55 -0.09 0.46 -1.29
C TYR A 55 -0.35 -1.04 -1.43
N ALA A 56 -1.35 -1.44 -2.23
CA ALA A 56 -1.62 -2.84 -2.51
C ALA A 56 -0.40 -3.54 -3.13
N ARG A 57 0.25 -2.87 -4.09
CA ARG A 57 1.47 -3.37 -4.71
C ARG A 57 2.60 -3.55 -3.69
N GLU A 58 2.85 -2.53 -2.87
CA GLU A 58 3.90 -2.58 -1.84
C GLU A 58 3.68 -3.72 -0.82
N ILE A 59 2.42 -3.94 -0.40
CA ILE A 59 2.06 -5.06 0.50
C ILE A 59 2.42 -6.40 -0.13
N LEU A 60 2.03 -6.61 -1.39
CA LEU A 60 2.29 -7.86 -2.10
C LEU A 60 3.79 -8.07 -2.35
N ASP A 61 4.52 -7.00 -2.66
CA ASP A 61 5.96 -7.07 -2.87
C ASP A 61 6.68 -7.48 -1.58
N ARG A 62 6.35 -6.87 -0.43
CA ARG A 62 6.89 -7.25 0.88
C ARG A 62 6.45 -8.64 1.35
N TRP A 63 5.21 -9.03 1.10
CA TRP A 63 4.73 -10.36 1.46
C TRP A 63 5.53 -11.47 0.77
N ARG A 64 5.91 -11.27 -0.49
CA ARG A 64 6.70 -12.26 -1.24
C ARG A 64 8.09 -12.49 -0.64
N THR A 65 8.69 -11.49 0.01
CA THR A 65 10.01 -11.61 0.64
C THR A 65 9.98 -12.30 2.00
N LEU A 66 8.80 -12.48 2.61
CA LEU A 66 8.68 -13.19 3.89
C LEU A 66 8.81 -14.71 3.70
N GLY A 67 9.56 -15.34 4.62
CA GLY A 67 9.55 -16.79 4.82
C GLY A 67 8.28 -17.28 5.52
N ALA A 68 8.15 -18.60 5.72
CA ALA A 68 6.93 -19.23 6.25
C ALA A 68 6.48 -18.64 7.60
N ASP A 69 7.41 -18.49 8.55
CA ASP A 69 7.10 -17.96 9.89
C ASP A 69 6.64 -16.49 9.82
N GLY A 70 7.29 -15.68 8.99
CA GLY A 70 6.92 -14.28 8.79
C GLY A 70 5.55 -14.14 8.12
N ARG A 71 5.23 -15.02 7.17
CA ARG A 71 3.91 -15.08 6.55
C ARG A 71 2.84 -15.49 7.55
N LEU A 72 3.09 -16.53 8.35
CA LEU A 72 2.18 -16.97 9.40
C LEU A 72 1.92 -15.86 10.43
N ALA A 73 2.98 -15.18 10.87
CA ALA A 73 2.87 -14.03 11.76
C ALA A 73 2.00 -12.91 11.17
N PHE A 74 2.16 -12.59 9.87
CA PHE A 74 1.30 -11.61 9.22
C PHE A 74 -0.16 -12.07 9.12
N LEU A 75 -0.42 -13.35 8.82
CA LEU A 75 -1.78 -13.89 8.79
C LEU A 75 -2.45 -13.83 10.17
N HIS A 76 -1.71 -14.09 11.25
CA HIS A 76 -2.21 -13.87 12.62
C HIS A 76 -2.56 -12.41 12.87
N VAL A 77 -1.70 -11.48 12.44
CA VAL A 77 -2.00 -10.04 12.52
C VAL A 77 -3.28 -9.67 11.76
N LEU A 78 -3.47 -10.20 10.55
CA LEU A 78 -4.71 -9.98 9.79
C LEU A 78 -5.94 -10.48 10.56
N ARG A 79 -5.88 -11.71 11.07
CA ARG A 79 -6.96 -12.31 11.88
C ARG A 79 -7.29 -11.45 13.11
N ASP A 80 -6.27 -10.97 13.82
CA ASP A 80 -6.45 -10.32 15.12
C ASP A 80 -6.83 -8.84 15.00
N ARG A 81 -6.43 -8.16 13.92
CA ARG A 81 -6.57 -6.70 13.77
C ARG A 81 -7.46 -6.22 12.63
N PHE A 82 -7.74 -7.07 11.65
CA PHE A 82 -8.51 -6.72 10.45
C PHE A 82 -9.82 -7.53 10.36
N GLY A 83 -10.40 -7.86 11.51
CA GLY A 83 -11.74 -8.44 11.63
C GLY A 83 -12.84 -7.41 11.39
N THR A 84 -14.09 -7.82 11.62
CA THR A 84 -15.25 -6.94 11.54
C THR A 84 -15.21 -5.90 12.66
N ASP A 85 -15.56 -4.65 12.34
CA ASP A 85 -15.81 -3.64 13.37
C ASP A 85 -17.19 -3.91 14.01
N HIS A 86 -17.21 -4.13 15.32
CA HIS A 86 -18.41 -4.52 16.08
C HIS A 86 -19.11 -3.32 16.75
N ALA A 87 -18.73 -2.09 16.42
CA ALA A 87 -19.32 -0.86 16.95
C ALA A 87 -20.80 -0.67 16.59
#